data_AF-A0A0G0FY63-F1
#
_entry.id   AF-A0A0G0FY63-F1
#
_cell.length_a   1.000
_cell.length_b   1.000
_cell.length_c   1.000
_cell.angle_alpha   90.00
_cell.angle_beta   90.00
_cell.angle_gamma   90.00
#
_symmetry.space_group_name_H-M   'P 1'
#
loop_
_entity.id
_entity.type
_entity.pdbx_description
1 polymer ?
#
loop_
_entity_poly.entity_id
_entity_poly.type
_entity_poly.pdbx_seq_one_letter_code
_entity_poly.pdbx_strand_id
1 'polypeptide(L)'
;MNKVAKQSEDIYKEKIEQLKAIYPALFSDEGNLNEDELQSFLKQFASSSEGKYEFNWAGKMSAKRNAFTTSRAMLKPDKDRSIDFDKTENLIIEGDNLEVLKLLQKSYQGKIKCIYIDPPYNTGNDFIYTDNFSDTKQAYWEKSGTTQDGVKLDTNTESQGRYHSNWLNMIYSR
;
A
#
# COMPACT_ATOMS: atom_id res chain seq x y z
N MET A 1 15.24 21.37 -19.99
CA MET A 1 14.09 20.72 -19.33
C MET A 1 14.61 19.50 -18.58
N ASN A 2 14.49 19.48 -17.26
CA ASN A 2 14.86 18.30 -16.46
C ASN A 2 13.85 17.18 -16.75
N LYS A 3 14.33 15.99 -17.13
CA LYS A 3 13.48 14.81 -17.31
C LYS A 3 12.84 14.46 -15.96
N VAL A 4 11.52 14.60 -15.86
CA VAL A 4 10.75 14.10 -14.72
C VAL A 4 10.67 12.59 -14.82
N ALA A 5 10.93 11.88 -13.70
CA ALA A 5 10.85 10.42 -13.66
C ALA A 5 9.41 9.97 -13.97
N LYS A 6 9.27 8.95 -14.83
CA LYS A 6 7.96 8.44 -15.30
C LYS A 6 7.24 7.56 -14.27
N GLN A 7 7.91 7.20 -13.18
CA GLN A 7 7.41 6.31 -12.13
C GLN A 7 7.91 6.82 -10.78
N SER A 8 7.17 6.53 -9.72
CA SER A 8 7.65 6.74 -8.34
C SER A 8 8.87 5.85 -8.07
N GLU A 9 9.61 6.17 -7.00
CA GLU A 9 10.81 5.43 -6.63
C GLU A 9 10.49 3.98 -6.25
N ASP A 10 11.32 3.05 -6.69
CA ASP A 10 11.24 1.63 -6.31
C ASP A 10 12.04 1.41 -5.03
N ILE A 11 11.33 1.37 -3.90
CA ILE A 11 11.91 1.20 -2.57
C ILE A 11 12.61 -0.16 -2.47
N TYR A 12 12.09 -1.22 -3.10
CA TYR A 12 12.73 -2.54 -3.03
C TYR A 12 14.07 -2.53 -3.73
N LYS A 13 14.15 -1.88 -4.89
CA LYS A 13 15.42 -1.71 -5.59
C LYS A 13 16.43 -0.96 -4.73
N GLU A 14 16.04 0.15 -4.11
CA GLU A 14 16.92 0.90 -3.21
C GLU A 14 17.38 0.07 -2.00
N LYS A 15 16.47 -0.69 -1.40
CA LYS A 15 16.78 -1.58 -0.26
C LYS A 15 17.72 -2.71 -0.64
N ILE A 16 17.56 -3.28 -1.83
CA ILE A 16 18.46 -4.30 -2.36
C ILE A 16 19.86 -3.72 -2.58
N GLU A 17 19.97 -2.51 -3.16
CA GLU A 17 21.27 -1.83 -3.33
C GLU A 17 21.93 -1.52 -1.97
N GLN A 18 21.17 -1.06 -0.98
CA GLN A 18 21.66 -0.87 0.39
C GLN A 18 22.17 -2.18 1.00
N LEU A 19 21.43 -3.28 0.83
CA LEU A 19 21.82 -4.59 1.35
C LEU A 19 23.08 -5.12 0.65
N LYS A 20 23.20 -4.94 -0.67
CA LYS A 20 24.41 -5.26 -1.45
C LYS A 20 25.63 -4.51 -0.94
N ALA A 21 25.47 -3.24 -0.59
CA ALA A 21 26.56 -2.42 -0.05
C ALA A 21 27.00 -2.88 1.36
N ILE A 22 26.06 -3.31 2.20
CA ILE A 22 26.32 -3.71 3.59
C ILE A 22 26.90 -5.13 3.66
N TYR A 23 26.36 -6.07 2.90
CA TYR A 23 26.80 -7.47 2.93
C TYR A 23 26.80 -8.09 1.51
N PRO A 24 27.83 -7.80 0.70
CA PRO A 24 27.91 -8.24 -0.69
C PRO A 24 27.87 -9.77 -0.86
N ALA A 25 28.39 -10.52 0.12
CA ALA A 25 28.45 -11.98 0.10
C ALA A 25 27.08 -12.66 0.01
N LEU A 26 25.99 -11.97 0.40
CA LEU A 26 24.62 -12.46 0.21
C LEU A 26 24.20 -12.54 -1.26
N PHE A 27 24.98 -12.00 -2.18
CA PHE A 27 24.64 -11.95 -3.60
C PHE A 27 25.70 -12.68 -4.43
N SER A 28 25.27 -13.37 -5.47
CA SER A 28 26.17 -13.95 -6.48
C SER A 28 26.78 -12.86 -7.35
N ASP A 29 27.83 -13.22 -8.11
CA ASP A 29 28.45 -12.32 -9.10
C ASP A 29 27.45 -11.85 -10.18
N GLU A 30 26.40 -12.62 -10.43
CA GLU A 30 25.28 -12.28 -11.33
C GLU A 30 24.25 -11.34 -10.67
N GLY A 31 24.42 -11.03 -9.39
CA GLY A 31 23.57 -10.13 -8.62
C GLY A 31 22.30 -10.77 -8.03
N ASN A 32 22.17 -12.09 -8.12
CA ASN A 32 21.07 -12.87 -7.53
C ASN A 32 21.33 -13.15 -6.05
N LEU A 33 20.27 -13.31 -5.25
CA LEU A 33 20.39 -13.65 -3.83
C LEU A 33 20.94 -15.07 -3.68
N ASN A 34 21.98 -15.25 -2.87
CA ASN A 34 22.49 -16.56 -2.47
C ASN A 34 21.69 -17.07 -1.27
N GLU A 35 20.77 -17.99 -1.51
CA GLU A 35 19.88 -18.53 -0.47
C GLU A 35 20.66 -19.26 0.63
N ASP A 36 21.73 -19.98 0.30
CA ASP A 36 22.54 -20.73 1.26
C ASP A 36 23.28 -19.80 2.23
N GLU A 37 23.87 -18.72 1.70
CA GLU A 37 24.55 -17.72 2.51
C GLU A 37 23.57 -16.96 3.40
N LEU A 38 22.37 -16.62 2.87
CA LEU A 38 21.31 -16.02 3.67
C LEU A 38 20.86 -16.94 4.81
N GLN A 39 20.65 -18.23 4.53
CA GLN A 39 20.26 -19.20 5.55
C GLN A 39 21.36 -19.37 6.62
N SER A 40 22.62 -19.43 6.20
CA SER A 40 23.79 -19.49 7.10
C SER A 40 23.84 -18.27 8.02
N PHE A 41 23.71 -17.08 7.44
CA PHE A 41 23.68 -15.81 8.16
C PHE A 41 22.52 -15.76 9.16
N LEU A 42 21.29 -16.09 8.72
CA LEU A 42 20.11 -16.07 9.58
C LEU A 42 20.20 -17.05 10.75
N LYS A 43 20.82 -18.23 10.55
CA LYS A 43 21.04 -19.23 11.60
C LYS A 43 21.89 -18.70 12.76
N GLN A 44 22.80 -17.76 12.51
CA GLN A 44 23.60 -17.13 13.57
C GLN A 44 22.75 -16.28 14.53
N PHE A 45 21.60 -15.79 14.05
CA PHE A 45 20.67 -14.94 14.81
C PHE A 45 19.35 -15.65 15.15
N ALA A 46 19.18 -16.90 14.72
CA ALA A 46 17.97 -17.65 14.95
C ALA A 46 17.89 -18.07 16.42
N SER A 47 17.20 -17.28 17.24
CA SER A 47 16.67 -17.74 18.52
C SER A 47 15.56 -18.77 18.26
N SER A 48 15.51 -19.84 19.07
CA SER A 48 14.40 -20.81 19.08
C SER A 48 13.06 -20.09 18.96
N SER A 49 12.28 -20.44 17.95
CA SER A 49 11.01 -19.75 17.59
C SER A 49 9.87 -20.01 18.57
N GLU A 50 10.13 -20.65 19.71
CA GLU A 50 9.15 -20.90 20.75
C GLU A 50 8.73 -19.56 21.38
N GLY A 51 7.51 -19.12 21.05
CA GLY A 51 6.88 -17.95 21.67
C GLY A 51 6.79 -16.67 20.83
N LYS A 52 7.14 -16.68 19.53
CA LYS A 52 6.87 -15.51 18.67
C LYS A 52 5.38 -15.41 18.34
N TYR A 53 4.69 -14.50 19.01
CA TYR A 53 3.34 -14.12 18.62
C TYR A 53 3.39 -13.24 17.37
N GLU A 54 2.79 -13.71 16.27
CA GLU A 54 2.62 -12.92 15.05
C GLU A 54 1.13 -12.72 14.76
N PHE A 55 0.77 -11.48 14.43
CA PHE A 55 -0.53 -11.18 13.86
C PHE A 55 -0.55 -11.49 12.36
N ASN A 56 -1.25 -12.55 11.97
CA ASN A 56 -1.34 -13.01 10.58
C ASN A 56 -2.79 -12.98 10.08
N TRP A 57 -2.99 -12.66 8.79
CA TRP A 57 -4.31 -12.62 8.15
C TRP A 57 -4.21 -12.95 6.66
N ALA A 58 -5.34 -13.32 6.05
CA ALA A 58 -5.39 -13.66 4.63
C ALA A 58 -5.14 -12.42 3.76
N GLY A 59 -4.10 -12.47 2.92
CA GLY A 59 -3.74 -11.37 2.02
C GLY A 59 -2.64 -10.44 2.54
N LYS A 60 -2.13 -10.62 3.77
CA LYS A 60 -1.02 -9.84 4.35
C LYS A 60 0.17 -9.62 3.40
N MET A 61 0.63 -10.69 2.75
CA MET A 61 1.75 -10.62 1.81
C MET A 61 1.43 -9.81 0.54
N SER A 62 0.19 -9.90 0.05
CA SER A 62 -0.28 -9.12 -1.11
C SER A 62 -0.41 -7.64 -0.76
N ALA A 63 -1.05 -7.33 0.38
CA ALA A 63 -1.19 -5.97 0.89
C ALA A 63 0.19 -5.32 1.10
N LYS A 64 1.14 -6.07 1.66
CA LYS A 64 2.53 -5.65 1.77
C LYS A 64 3.15 -5.36 0.42
N ARG A 65 3.02 -6.25 -0.56
CA ARG A 65 3.54 -5.99 -1.92
C ARG A 65 2.93 -4.71 -2.51
N ASN A 66 1.63 -4.50 -2.32
CA ASN A 66 0.92 -3.34 -2.86
C ASN A 66 1.41 -2.01 -2.28
N ALA A 67 1.76 -1.97 -0.99
CA ALA A 67 2.35 -0.79 -0.33
C ALA A 67 3.61 -0.28 -1.05
N PHE A 68 4.37 -1.19 -1.67
CA PHE A 68 5.64 -0.90 -2.33
C PHE A 68 5.55 -0.94 -3.85
N THR A 69 4.37 -1.07 -4.45
CA THR A 69 4.25 -0.96 -5.90
C THR A 69 4.48 0.49 -6.34
N THR A 70 5.19 0.69 -7.44
CA THR A 70 5.42 2.04 -7.98
C THR A 70 4.14 2.61 -8.58
N SER A 71 3.87 3.89 -8.32
CA SER A 71 2.80 4.63 -9.01
C SER A 71 3.26 5.10 -10.38
N ARG A 72 2.32 5.10 -11.34
CA ARG A 72 2.46 5.73 -12.66
C ARG A 72 1.61 7.01 -12.78
N ALA A 73 0.94 7.40 -11.71
CA ALA A 73 0.10 8.59 -11.70
C ALA A 73 0.94 9.87 -11.70
N MET A 74 0.31 11.00 -12.01
CA MET A 74 0.94 12.32 -12.01
C MET A 74 0.02 13.32 -11.32
N LEU A 75 0.59 14.16 -10.45
CA LEU A 75 -0.12 15.30 -9.89
C LEU A 75 -0.27 16.39 -10.95
N LYS A 76 -1.52 16.79 -11.20
CA LYS A 76 -1.85 17.92 -12.06
C LYS A 76 -2.28 19.10 -11.19
N PRO A 77 -1.65 20.28 -11.29
CA PRO A 77 -2.10 21.45 -10.56
C PRO A 77 -3.46 21.92 -11.10
N ASP A 78 -4.38 22.24 -10.19
CA ASP A 78 -5.69 22.83 -10.50
C ASP A 78 -5.72 24.27 -9.97
N LYS A 79 -5.35 25.22 -10.84
CA LYS A 79 -5.26 26.64 -10.46
C LYS A 79 -6.63 27.27 -10.23
N ASP A 80 -7.67 26.77 -10.89
CA ASP A 80 -9.01 27.35 -10.84
C ASP A 80 -9.67 27.09 -9.50
N ARG A 81 -9.41 25.91 -8.90
CA ARG A 81 -9.88 25.55 -7.54
C ARG A 81 -8.92 25.97 -6.43
N SER A 82 -7.77 26.56 -6.77
CA SER A 82 -6.75 26.94 -5.79
C SER A 82 -6.95 28.36 -5.28
N ILE A 83 -6.70 28.56 -3.99
CA ILE A 83 -6.66 29.88 -3.35
C ILE A 83 -5.19 30.22 -3.10
N ASP A 84 -4.76 31.41 -3.54
CA ASP A 84 -3.38 31.90 -3.41
C ASP A 84 -2.31 30.90 -3.90
N PHE A 85 -2.52 30.32 -5.10
CA PHE A 85 -1.72 29.22 -5.66
C PHE A 85 -0.20 29.40 -5.54
N ASP A 86 0.32 30.60 -5.78
CA ASP A 86 1.77 30.88 -5.78
C ASP A 86 2.34 31.14 -4.37
N LYS A 87 1.50 31.28 -3.34
CA LYS A 87 1.92 31.67 -1.97
C LYS A 87 1.50 30.70 -0.87
N THR A 88 0.47 29.88 -1.10
CA THR A 88 -0.04 28.95 -0.09
C THR A 88 0.99 27.87 0.23
N GLU A 89 1.12 27.54 1.53
CA GLU A 89 1.91 26.39 2.01
C GLU A 89 1.03 25.14 2.23
N ASN A 90 -0.29 25.27 2.01
CA ASN A 90 -1.26 24.20 2.23
C ASN A 90 -1.61 23.51 0.91
N LEU A 91 -1.74 22.19 0.96
CA LEU A 91 -2.07 21.35 -0.20
C LEU A 91 -3.34 20.54 0.06
N ILE A 92 -4.23 20.53 -0.93
CA ILE A 92 -5.34 19.59 -1.02
C ILE A 92 -5.12 18.77 -2.29
N ILE A 93 -5.14 17.44 -2.17
CA ILE A 93 -4.89 16.53 -3.27
C ILE A 93 -6.09 15.60 -3.43
N GLU A 94 -6.66 15.57 -4.63
CA GLU A 94 -7.78 14.71 -4.98
C GLU A 94 -7.27 13.45 -5.70
N GLY A 95 -7.60 12.27 -5.18
CA GLY A 95 -7.21 10.98 -5.75
C GLY A 95 -7.34 9.83 -4.76
N ASP A 96 -7.00 8.62 -5.19
CA ASP A 96 -6.83 7.49 -4.28
C ASP A 96 -5.62 7.74 -3.37
N ASN A 97 -5.82 7.59 -2.06
CA ASN A 97 -4.83 7.95 -1.05
C ASN A 97 -3.53 7.15 -1.17
N LEU A 98 -3.56 5.87 -1.54
CA LEU A 98 -2.35 5.06 -1.71
C LEU A 98 -1.50 5.60 -2.85
N GLU A 99 -2.12 5.92 -3.98
CA GLU A 99 -1.42 6.50 -5.13
C GLU A 99 -0.87 7.89 -4.82
N VAL A 100 -1.64 8.72 -4.10
CA VAL A 100 -1.18 10.05 -3.65
C VAL A 100 0.03 9.94 -2.71
N LEU A 101 -0.03 9.05 -1.73
CA LEU A 101 1.05 8.85 -0.75
C LEU A 101 2.35 8.39 -1.44
N LYS A 102 2.26 7.49 -2.43
CA LYS A 102 3.41 7.07 -3.24
C LYS A 102 4.07 8.23 -3.99
N LEU A 103 3.28 9.17 -4.50
CA LEU A 103 3.80 10.36 -5.19
C LEU A 103 4.44 11.36 -4.21
N LEU A 104 3.86 11.51 -3.02
CA LEU A 104 4.36 12.43 -1.99
C LEU A 104 5.64 11.93 -1.33
N GLN A 105 5.88 10.61 -1.33
CA GLN A 105 7.02 9.99 -0.66
C GLN A 105 8.35 10.69 -0.97
N LYS A 106 8.67 10.89 -2.26
CA LYS A 106 9.93 11.50 -2.70
C LYS A 106 10.17 12.89 -2.10
N SER A 107 9.12 13.70 -1.99
CA SER A 107 9.24 15.11 -1.58
C SER A 107 9.07 15.31 -0.07
N TYR A 108 8.32 14.42 0.60
CA TYR A 108 7.86 14.61 1.98
C TYR A 108 8.35 13.52 2.96
N GLN A 109 9.12 12.53 2.52
CA GLN A 109 9.69 11.51 3.41
C GLN A 109 10.48 12.14 4.56
N GLY A 110 10.15 11.73 5.79
CA GLY A 110 10.78 12.23 7.01
C GLY A 110 10.43 13.67 7.39
N LYS A 111 9.48 14.33 6.68
CA LYS A 111 9.11 15.73 6.92
C LYS A 111 7.74 15.92 7.60
N ILE A 112 6.95 14.85 7.72
CA ILE A 112 5.60 14.92 8.31
C ILE A 112 5.69 14.84 9.83
N LYS A 113 5.20 15.87 10.52
CA LYS A 113 5.22 15.96 11.99
C LYS A 113 4.07 15.20 12.66
N CYS A 114 2.89 15.19 12.04
CA CYS A 114 1.69 14.59 12.57
C CYS A 114 0.81 14.09 11.43
N ILE A 115 0.16 12.93 11.64
CA ILE A 115 -0.82 12.36 10.72
C ILE A 115 -2.10 12.14 11.53
N TYR A 116 -3.20 12.72 11.06
CA TYR A 116 -4.54 12.47 11.58
C TYR A 116 -5.38 11.84 10.47
N ILE A 117 -6.00 10.70 10.75
CA ILE A 117 -6.87 9.97 9.83
C ILE A 117 -8.12 9.51 10.53
N ASP A 118 -9.23 9.51 9.81
CA ASP A 118 -10.51 8.92 10.23
C ASP A 118 -10.89 7.85 9.21
N PRO A 119 -10.23 6.66 9.27
CA PRO A 119 -10.50 5.60 8.33
C PRO A 119 -11.90 5.02 8.59
N PRO A 120 -12.52 4.41 7.58
CA PRO A 120 -13.79 3.72 7.74
C PRO A 120 -13.77 2.69 8.88
N TYR A 121 -14.77 2.77 9.78
CA TYR A 121 -14.91 1.81 10.86
C TYR A 121 -15.60 0.54 10.35
N ASN A 122 -15.04 -0.59 10.74
CA ASN A 122 -15.49 -1.91 10.29
C ASN A 122 -16.74 -2.36 11.07
N THR A 123 -17.83 -1.58 11.07
CA THR A 123 -19.04 -1.76 11.90
C THR A 123 -20.19 -2.56 11.25
N GLY A 124 -19.94 -3.27 10.16
CA GLY A 124 -20.80 -4.34 9.63
C GLY A 124 -21.74 -3.95 8.50
N ASN A 125 -22.04 -2.66 8.30
CA ASN A 125 -23.12 -2.22 7.40
C ASN A 125 -22.68 -1.54 6.09
N ASP A 126 -21.39 -1.24 5.89
CA ASP A 126 -20.99 -0.28 4.82
C ASP A 126 -19.73 -0.63 4.00
N PHE A 127 -19.17 -1.84 4.07
CA PHE A 127 -17.89 -2.13 3.39
C PHE A 127 -17.94 -3.25 2.34
N ILE A 128 -18.00 -2.83 1.08
CA ILE A 128 -17.56 -3.61 -0.08
C ILE A 128 -16.34 -2.90 -0.67
N TYR A 129 -15.16 -3.47 -0.49
CA TYR A 129 -13.96 -3.00 -1.17
C TYR A 129 -13.53 -4.00 -2.24
N THR A 130 -13.16 -3.48 -3.40
CA THR A 130 -12.66 -4.29 -4.52
C THR A 130 -11.14 -4.14 -4.56
N ASP A 131 -10.41 -5.21 -4.26
CA ASP A 131 -8.93 -5.24 -4.36
C ASP A 131 -8.43 -5.10 -5.81
N ASN A 132 -9.32 -5.11 -6.81
CA ASN A 132 -9.00 -4.98 -8.21
C ASN A 132 -9.49 -3.64 -8.78
N PHE A 133 -8.59 -2.64 -8.79
CA PHE A 133 -8.88 -1.29 -9.31
C PHE A 133 -8.87 -1.19 -10.83
N SER A 134 -8.72 -2.30 -11.56
CA SER A 134 -9.03 -2.35 -12.99
C SER A 134 -10.54 -2.32 -13.26
N ASP A 135 -11.37 -2.52 -12.23
CA ASP A 135 -12.82 -2.48 -12.35
C ASP A 135 -13.26 -1.03 -12.64
N THR A 136 -14.04 -0.85 -13.71
CA THR A 136 -14.64 0.43 -14.10
C THR A 136 -15.51 0.99 -12.97
N LYS A 137 -15.60 2.32 -12.83
CA LYS A 137 -16.51 2.98 -11.86
C LYS A 137 -17.89 2.30 -11.81
N GLN A 138 -18.44 1.94 -12.96
CA GLN A 138 -19.72 1.25 -13.10
C GLN A 138 -19.82 -0.08 -12.34
N ALA A 139 -18.79 -0.92 -12.36
CA ALA A 139 -18.76 -2.19 -11.63
C ALA A 139 -18.73 -2.00 -10.11
N TYR A 140 -18.14 -0.89 -9.62
CA TYR A 140 -18.19 -0.51 -8.21
C TYR A 140 -19.61 -0.10 -7.78
N TRP A 141 -20.30 0.71 -8.58
CA TRP A 141 -21.69 1.12 -8.31
C TRP A 141 -22.66 -0.06 -8.39
N GLU A 142 -22.45 -1.00 -9.31
CA GLU A 142 -23.25 -2.22 -9.42
C GLU A 142 -23.05 -3.13 -8.20
N LYS A 143 -21.80 -3.29 -7.73
CA LYS A 143 -21.50 -4.02 -6.49
C LYS A 143 -22.06 -3.34 -5.24
N SER A 144 -22.06 -2.01 -5.17
CA SER A 144 -22.60 -1.25 -4.03
C SER A 144 -24.12 -1.08 -4.07
N GLY A 145 -24.78 -1.35 -5.21
CA GLY A 145 -26.18 -1.03 -5.45
C GLY A 145 -27.11 -2.21 -5.78
N THR A 146 -26.61 -3.45 -5.87
CA THR A 146 -27.46 -4.59 -6.25
C THR A 146 -28.37 -5.03 -5.09
N THR A 147 -29.67 -4.73 -5.23
CA THR A 147 -30.77 -5.38 -4.49
C THR A 147 -31.44 -6.34 -5.47
N GLN A 148 -31.43 -7.65 -5.21
CA GLN A 148 -32.28 -8.62 -5.92
C GLN A 148 -33.47 -8.95 -5.01
N ASP A 149 -34.68 -8.84 -5.53
CA ASP A 149 -35.95 -9.21 -4.86
C ASP A 149 -36.16 -8.61 -3.46
N GLY A 150 -35.77 -7.34 -3.27
CA GLY A 150 -35.99 -6.62 -2.00
C GLY A 150 -35.06 -7.04 -0.86
N VAL A 151 -34.12 -7.96 -1.11
CA VAL A 151 -33.08 -8.38 -0.17
C VAL A 151 -31.78 -7.70 -0.60
N LYS A 152 -31.19 -6.89 0.29
CA LYS A 152 -29.78 -6.49 0.15
C LYS A 152 -28.98 -7.78 0.10
N LEU A 153 -28.30 -8.05 -1.02
CA LEU A 153 -27.29 -9.10 -1.08
C LEU A 153 -26.08 -8.63 -0.27
N ASP A 154 -26.22 -8.59 1.06
CA ASP A 154 -25.06 -8.59 1.93
C ASP A 154 -24.36 -9.92 1.66
N THR A 155 -23.31 -9.87 0.84
CA THR A 155 -22.46 -11.04 0.57
C THR A 155 -21.68 -11.45 1.83
N ASN A 156 -21.86 -10.71 2.94
CA ASN A 156 -21.21 -10.89 4.21
C ASN A 156 -22.20 -11.44 5.23
N THR A 157 -22.33 -12.76 5.27
CA THR A 157 -22.72 -13.42 6.52
C THR A 157 -21.58 -13.18 7.54
N GLU A 158 -21.91 -12.79 8.78
CA GLU A 158 -20.99 -12.56 9.92
C GLU A 158 -19.99 -13.72 10.18
N SER A 159 -20.16 -14.87 9.52
CA SER A 159 -19.45 -16.12 9.76
C SER A 159 -18.14 -16.30 8.99
N GLN A 160 -17.61 -15.30 8.27
CA GLN A 160 -16.35 -15.46 7.53
C GLN A 160 -15.28 -14.47 7.98
N GLY A 161 -14.16 -14.98 8.53
CA GLY A 161 -12.94 -14.21 8.88
C GLY A 161 -12.29 -13.40 7.73
N ARG A 162 -12.94 -13.37 6.57
CA ARG A 162 -12.64 -12.51 5.41
C ARG A 162 -12.92 -11.03 5.72
N TYR A 163 -13.84 -10.72 6.64
CA TYR A 163 -14.19 -9.34 6.98
C TYR A 163 -13.02 -8.52 7.56
N HIS A 164 -12.34 -9.05 8.56
CA HIS A 164 -11.14 -8.42 9.12
C HIS A 164 -10.00 -8.39 8.11
N SER A 165 -9.83 -9.47 7.34
CA SER A 165 -8.76 -9.58 6.35
C SER A 165 -8.88 -8.51 5.26
N ASN A 166 -10.09 -8.20 4.79
CA ASN A 166 -10.32 -7.17 3.77
C ASN A 166 -9.97 -5.77 4.30
N TRP A 167 -10.47 -5.42 5.49
CA TRP A 167 -10.15 -4.13 6.12
C TRP A 167 -8.65 -3.99 6.38
N LEU A 168 -7.98 -5.06 6.84
CA LEU A 168 -6.54 -5.09 7.03
C LEU A 168 -5.78 -4.96 5.70
N ASN A 169 -6.20 -5.64 4.64
CA ASN A 169 -5.57 -5.52 3.32
C ASN A 169 -5.65 -4.08 2.78
N MET A 170 -6.79 -3.41 3.01
CA MET A 170 -6.99 -2.02 2.63
C MET A 170 -6.08 -1.08 3.44
N ILE A 171 -6.13 -1.11 4.77
CA ILE A 171 -5.40 -0.17 5.62
C ILE A 171 -3.89 -0.42 5.58
N TYR A 172 -3.43 -1.68 5.52
CA TYR A 172 -2.00 -2.00 5.62
C TYR A 172 -1.13 -1.32 4.56
N SER A 173 -1.67 -1.13 3.36
CA SER A 173 -0.88 -0.56 2.24
C SER A 173 -0.74 0.96 2.29
N ARG A 174 -1.55 1.65 3.09
CA ARG A 174 -1.67 3.12 3.18
C ARG A 174 -0.86 3.65 4.36
#